data_AF-A0A963LSK5-F1
#
_entry.id   AF-A0A963LSK5-F1
#
_cell.length_a   1.000
_cell.length_b   1.000
_cell.length_c   1.000
_cell.angle_alpha   90.00
_cell.angle_beta   90.00
_cell.angle_gamma   90.00
#
_symmetry.space_group_name_H-M   'P 1'
#
loop_
_entity.id
_entity.type
_entity.pdbx_description
1 polymer ?
#
loop_
_entity_poly.entity_id
_entity_poly.type
_entity_poly.pdbx_seq_one_letter_code
_entity_poly.pdbx_strand_id
1 'polypeptide(L)'
;MTTIETNLQAVRQRIAAACAAAGRDAAQVQLLAVSKTFPAASVSDAIAAGQLQFGENYIQEAVAKIEALPRAGITWHCIGPVQSNKT
;
A
#
# COMPACT_ATOMS: atom_id res chain seq x y z
N MET A 1 3.99 -3.34 21.45
CA MET A 1 4.29 -2.66 20.18
C MET A 1 3.34 -3.23 19.13
N THR A 2 2.55 -2.40 18.46
CA THR A 2 1.71 -2.83 17.34
C THR A 2 2.57 -2.96 16.09
N THR A 3 2.51 -4.11 15.41
CA THR A 3 3.27 -4.35 14.19
C THR A 3 2.51 -3.82 12.97
N ILE A 4 3.20 -3.65 11.84
CA ILE A 4 2.57 -3.29 10.56
C ILE A 4 1.49 -4.32 10.19
N GLU A 5 1.75 -5.60 10.46
CA GLU A 5 0.78 -6.68 10.28
C GLU A 5 -0.50 -6.45 11.10
N THR A 6 -0.39 -6.18 12.41
CA THR A 6 -1.57 -5.92 13.26
C THR A 6 -2.39 -4.75 12.73
N ASN A 7 -1.72 -3.67 12.30
CA ASN A 7 -2.39 -2.51 11.75
C ASN A 7 -3.11 -2.83 10.43
N LEU A 8 -2.48 -3.59 9.54
CA LEU A 8 -3.09 -4.03 8.28
C LEU A 8 -4.31 -4.92 8.52
N GLN A 9 -4.21 -5.87 9.45
CA GLN A 9 -5.34 -6.72 9.83
C GLN A 9 -6.52 -5.90 10.37
N ALA A 10 -6.25 -4.94 11.26
CA ALA A 10 -7.29 -4.07 11.81
C ALA A 10 -7.97 -3.22 10.72
N VAL A 11 -7.21 -2.70 9.75
CA VAL A 11 -7.77 -1.96 8.62
C VAL A 11 -8.61 -2.86 7.71
N ARG A 12 -8.13 -4.07 7.39
CA ARG A 12 -8.88 -5.06 6.58
C ARG A 12 -10.21 -5.44 7.25
N GLN A 13 -10.21 -5.64 8.57
CA GLN A 13 -11.43 -5.91 9.34
C GLN A 13 -12.42 -4.75 9.28
N ARG A 14 -11.92 -3.51 9.40
CA ARG A 14 -12.76 -2.30 9.28
C ARG A 14 -13.38 -2.17 7.88
N ILE A 15 -12.63 -2.49 6.82
CA ILE A 15 -13.15 -2.51 5.45
C ILE A 15 -14.25 -3.55 5.32
N ALA A 16 -14.01 -4.78 5.79
CA ALA A 16 -15.00 -5.86 5.74
C ALA A 16 -16.30 -5.49 6.48
N ALA A 17 -16.18 -4.94 7.69
CA ALA A 17 -17.33 -4.49 8.47
C ALA A 17 -18.12 -3.37 7.77
N ALA A 18 -17.43 -2.40 7.16
CA ALA A 18 -18.07 -1.34 6.40
C ALA A 18 -18.78 -1.86 5.14
N CYS A 19 -18.18 -2.82 4.44
CA CYS A 19 -18.80 -3.45 3.26
C CYS A 19 -20.05 -4.26 3.67
N ALA A 20 -19.98 -5.03 4.75
CA ALA A 20 -21.11 -5.77 5.28
C ALA A 20 -22.26 -4.84 5.69
N ALA A 21 -21.98 -3.73 6.37
CA ALA A 21 -22.98 -2.74 6.75
C ALA A 21 -23.63 -2.05 5.53
N ALA A 22 -22.91 -1.95 4.41
CA ALA A 22 -23.40 -1.38 3.16
C ALA A 22 -24.02 -2.41 2.21
N GLY A 23 -24.09 -3.69 2.57
CA GLY A 23 -24.58 -4.76 1.68
C GLY A 23 -23.69 -5.00 0.45
N ARG A 24 -22.39 -4.71 0.54
CA ARG A 24 -21.41 -4.85 -0.54
C ARG A 24 -20.43 -5.98 -0.26
N ASP A 25 -19.93 -6.60 -1.32
CA ASP A 25 -18.82 -7.54 -1.22
C ASP A 25 -17.51 -6.79 -0.93
N ALA A 26 -16.79 -7.22 0.11
CA ALA A 26 -15.51 -6.65 0.49
C ALA A 26 -14.43 -6.81 -0.60
N ALA A 27 -14.56 -7.83 -1.46
CA ALA A 27 -13.66 -8.02 -2.61
C ALA A 27 -13.73 -6.87 -3.63
N GLN A 28 -14.81 -6.07 -3.61
CA GLN A 28 -14.94 -4.88 -4.46
C GLN A 28 -14.18 -3.66 -3.91
N VAL A 29 -13.58 -3.75 -2.72
CA VAL A 29 -12.83 -2.67 -2.09
C VAL A 29 -11.38 -3.08 -1.93
N GLN A 30 -10.50 -2.36 -2.63
CA GLN A 30 -9.07 -2.58 -2.56
C GLN A 30 -8.40 -1.64 -1.55
N LEU A 31 -7.61 -2.20 -0.63
CA LEU A 31 -6.78 -1.41 0.28
C LEU A 31 -5.50 -0.96 -0.43
N LEU A 32 -5.32 0.34 -0.60
CA LEU A 32 -4.08 0.96 -1.07
C LEU A 32 -3.27 1.48 0.14
N ALA A 33 -2.10 0.91 0.40
CA ALA A 33 -1.24 1.35 1.49
C ALA A 33 -0.35 2.51 1.03
N VAL A 34 -0.50 3.69 1.63
CA VAL A 34 0.30 4.87 1.30
C VAL A 34 1.64 4.78 2.03
N SER A 35 2.73 4.58 1.27
CA SER A 35 4.06 4.31 1.83
C SER A 35 5.03 5.49 1.71
N LYS A 36 4.59 6.65 1.21
CA LYS A 36 5.41 7.87 1.17
C LYS A 36 6.01 8.19 2.54
N THR A 37 7.25 8.68 2.58
CA THR A 37 8.02 8.99 3.80
C THR A 37 8.40 7.80 4.68
N PHE A 38 7.96 6.57 4.36
CA PHE A 38 8.37 5.36 5.06
C PHE A 38 9.52 4.65 4.33
N PRO A 39 10.48 4.06 5.06
CA PRO A 39 11.59 3.33 4.46
C PRO A 39 11.12 2.04 3.78
N ALA A 40 11.95 1.53 2.84
CA ALA A 40 11.68 0.27 2.16
C ALA A 40 11.48 -0.92 3.13
N ALA A 41 12.13 -0.89 4.31
CA ALA A 41 11.91 -1.90 5.35
C ALA A 41 10.46 -1.99 5.81
N SER A 42 9.78 -0.84 6.03
CA SER A 42 8.36 -0.83 6.40
C SER A 42 7.46 -1.36 5.29
N VAL A 43 7.84 -1.12 4.03
CA VAL A 43 7.13 -1.69 2.87
C VAL A 43 7.37 -3.20 2.81
N SER A 44 8.58 -3.68 3.09
CA SER A 44 8.89 -5.11 3.19
C SER A 44 8.05 -5.80 4.26
N ASP A 45 7.89 -5.20 5.44
CA ASP A 45 7.03 -5.73 6.50
C ASP A 45 5.56 -5.79 6.06
N ALA A 46 5.09 -4.78 5.33
CA ALA A 46 3.74 -4.78 4.76
C ALA A 46 3.55 -5.86 3.69
N ILE A 47 4.57 -6.08 2.84
CA ILE A 47 4.59 -7.17 1.84
C ILE A 47 4.52 -8.53 2.53
N ALA A 48 5.31 -8.73 3.59
CA ALA A 48 5.27 -9.96 4.38
C ALA A 48 3.89 -10.20 5.02
N ALA A 49 3.16 -9.14 5.38
CA ALA A 49 1.77 -9.19 5.83
C ALA A 49 0.73 -9.32 4.68
N GLY A 50 1.19 -9.55 3.45
CA GLY A 50 0.36 -9.76 2.27
C GLY A 50 -0.20 -8.49 1.65
N GLN A 51 0.36 -7.30 1.93
CA GLN A 51 -0.03 -6.07 1.25
C GLN A 51 0.75 -5.94 -0.07
N LEU A 52 0.02 -5.77 -1.17
CA LEU A 52 0.60 -5.75 -2.51
C LEU A 52 0.36 -4.45 -3.28
N GLN A 53 -0.49 -3.57 -2.76
CA GLN A 53 -0.91 -2.34 -3.42
C GLN A 53 -0.36 -1.15 -2.63
N PHE A 54 0.57 -0.41 -3.24
CA PHE A 54 1.25 0.72 -2.59
C PHE A 54 1.04 2.02 -3.34
N GLY A 55 0.80 3.09 -2.58
CA GLY A 55 0.62 4.45 -3.09
C GLY A 55 1.82 5.33 -2.76
N GLU A 56 2.39 5.96 -3.78
CA GLU A 56 3.52 6.88 -3.66
C GLU A 56 3.18 8.26 -4.25
N ASN A 57 3.64 9.32 -3.55
CA ASN A 57 3.45 10.69 -4.01
C ASN A 57 4.60 11.17 -4.89
N TYR A 58 5.81 10.63 -4.70
CA TYR A 58 7.03 11.09 -5.35
C TYR A 58 7.64 9.94 -6.16
N ILE A 59 7.76 10.13 -7.48
CA ILE A 59 8.26 9.10 -8.41
C ILE A 59 9.67 8.61 -8.02
N GLN A 60 10.58 9.52 -7.66
CA GLN A 60 11.95 9.16 -7.28
C GLN A 60 12.00 8.27 -6.04
N GLU A 61 11.14 8.53 -5.05
CA GLU A 61 11.01 7.70 -3.85
C GLU A 61 10.41 6.33 -4.20
N ALA A 62 9.40 6.30 -5.07
CA ALA A 62 8.81 5.07 -5.56
C ALA A 62 9.84 4.20 -6.30
N VAL A 63 10.61 4.78 -7.22
CA VAL A 63 11.65 4.08 -7.99
C VAL A 63 12.68 3.44 -7.05
N ALA A 64 13.19 4.20 -6.08
CA ALA A 64 14.14 3.68 -5.11
C ALA A 64 13.59 2.47 -4.33
N LYS A 65 12.30 2.48 -3.97
CA LYS A 65 11.65 1.34 -3.30
C LYS A 65 11.42 0.17 -4.25
N ILE A 66 11.01 0.42 -5.49
CA ILE A 66 10.81 -0.60 -6.52
C ILE A 66 12.10 -1.35 -6.83
N GLU A 67 13.24 -0.67 -6.80
CA GLU A 67 14.55 -1.28 -7.00
C GLU A 67 15.03 -2.09 -5.79
N ALA A 68 14.70 -1.62 -4.58
CA ALA A 68 15.09 -2.27 -3.33
C ALA A 68 14.22 -3.48 -2.93
N LEU A 69 13.03 -3.63 -3.52
CA LEU A 69 12.03 -4.63 -3.12
C LEU A 69 11.78 -5.67 -4.23
N PRO A 70 11.27 -6.86 -3.88
CA PRO A 70 10.85 -7.84 -4.88
C PRO A 70 9.85 -7.23 -5.85
N ARG A 71 9.94 -7.56 -7.14
CA ARG A 71 8.99 -7.04 -8.16
C ARG A 71 7.72 -7.86 -8.29
N ALA A 72 7.75 -9.14 -7.88
CA ALA A 72 6.65 -10.06 -8.14
C ALA A 72 5.41 -9.71 -7.30
N GLY A 73 4.27 -9.50 -7.98
CA GLY A 73 2.96 -9.35 -7.35
C GLY A 73 2.67 -7.98 -6.74
N ILE A 74 3.61 -7.02 -6.77
CA ILE A 74 3.42 -5.69 -6.19
C ILE A 74 2.99 -4.70 -7.27
N THR A 75 1.96 -3.90 -6.96
CA THR A 75 1.47 -2.81 -7.81
C THR A 75 1.72 -1.47 -7.12
N TRP A 76 2.37 -0.56 -7.85
CA TRP A 76 2.67 0.79 -7.40
C TRP A 76 1.74 1.79 -8.07
N HIS A 77 1.11 2.63 -7.27
CA HIS A 77 0.17 3.67 -7.69
C HIS A 77 0.79 5.03 -7.43
N CYS A 78 0.96 5.84 -8.46
CA CYS A 78 1.30 7.24 -8.27
C CYS A 78 0.03 8.01 -7.89
N ILE A 79 -0.03 8.51 -6.65
CA ILE A 79 -1.18 9.26 -6.11
C ILE A 79 -0.84 10.74 -5.84
N GLY A 80 0.37 11.16 -6.20
CA GLY A 80 0.83 12.54 -6.14
C GLY A 80 0.82 13.23 -7.51
N PRO A 81 1.02 14.56 -7.55
CA PRO A 81 1.14 15.28 -8.80
C PRO A 81 2.37 14.81 -9.58
N VAL A 82 2.18 14.38 -10.82
CA VAL A 82 3.27 14.07 -11.75
C VAL A 82 3.79 15.38 -12.33
N GLN A 83 4.99 15.78 -11.92
CA GLN A 83 5.66 16.95 -12.51
C GLN A 83 6.27 16.56 -13.85
N SER A 84 6.07 17.39 -14.88
CA SER A 84 6.49 17.13 -16.27
C SER A 84 8.00 16.93 -16.46
N ASN A 85 8.81 17.39 -15.50
CA ASN A 85 10.27 17.30 -15.51
C ASN A 85 10.82 16.04 -14.81
N LYS A 86 9.96 15.13 -14.36
CA LYS A 86 10.36 13.86 -13.75
C LYS A 86 10.18 12.75 -14.81
N THR A 87 11.04 12.80 -15.82
CA THR A 87 11.31 11.70 -16.77
C THR A 87 12.39 10.79 -16.20
#